data_AF-A0A9D1KZA5-F1
#
_entry.id   AF-A0A9D1KZA5-F1
#
_cell.length_a   1.000
_cell.length_b   1.000
_cell.length_c   1.000
_cell.angle_alpha   90.00
_cell.angle_beta   90.00
_cell.angle_gamma   90.00
#
_symmetry.space_group_name_H-M   'P 1'
#
loop_
_entity.id
_entity.type
_entity.pdbx_description
1 polymer ?
#
loop_
_entity_poly.entity_id
_entity_poly.type
_entity_poly.pdbx_seq_one_letter_code
_entity_poly.pdbx_strand_id
1 'polypeptide(L)'
;MAAEDCVLLMWATYPMMREALFLIDAWGFTYKSIAFQWVKQNRSGNGYFFGLGRWTRGNTEPCLLAVKGKPKRASNAVSQLIMSPIREHSRKPDEVRDRIVELLGDLPRIELFAREAAPGWDCWGKEAPINGVFRYDD
;
A
#
# COMPACT_ATOMS: atom_id res chain seq x y z
N MET A 1 10.63 -3.46 15.64
CA MET A 1 11.20 -4.28 14.53
C MET A 1 10.06 -5.03 13.85
N ALA A 2 10.19 -5.38 12.56
CA ALA A 2 9.17 -6.18 11.87
C ALA A 2 9.07 -7.60 12.47
N ALA A 3 7.89 -8.21 12.45
CA ALA A 3 7.69 -9.59 12.90
C ALA A 3 8.45 -10.60 12.01
N GLU A 4 8.72 -11.80 12.54
CA GLU A 4 9.45 -12.86 11.82
C GLU A 4 8.72 -13.31 10.54
N ASP A 5 7.40 -13.52 10.65
CA ASP A 5 6.51 -13.83 9.53
C ASP A 5 5.60 -12.63 9.26
N CYS A 6 5.88 -11.87 8.21
CA CYS A 6 5.05 -10.71 7.86
C CYS A 6 5.05 -10.39 6.36
N VAL A 7 4.06 -9.59 5.97
CA VAL A 7 3.89 -9.09 4.60
C VAL A 7 4.14 -7.59 4.57
N LEU A 8 4.92 -7.15 3.58
CA LEU A 8 5.09 -5.75 3.23
C LEU A 8 4.25 -5.46 1.98
N LEU A 9 3.40 -4.44 2.09
CA LEU A 9 2.62 -3.88 0.99
C LEU A 9 3.08 -2.46 0.73
N MET A 10 3.71 -2.23 -0.43
CA MET A 10 4.39 -0.98 -0.69
C MET A 10 3.93 -0.36 -2.01
N TRP A 11 3.27 0.79 -1.89
CA TRP A 11 2.97 1.63 -3.05
C TRP A 11 4.25 2.15 -3.69
N ALA A 12 4.36 2.02 -5.00
CA ALA A 12 5.48 2.54 -5.78
C ALA A 12 4.96 3.34 -6.98
N THR A 13 5.86 4.10 -7.60
CA THR A 13 5.64 4.67 -8.93
C THR A 13 6.58 3.99 -9.90
N TYR A 14 6.18 3.79 -11.16
CA TYR A 14 7.02 3.10 -12.14
C TYR A 14 8.42 3.74 -12.32
N PRO A 15 8.59 5.07 -12.29
CA PRO A 15 9.92 5.67 -12.33
C PRO A 15 10.82 5.30 -11.15
N MET A 16 10.24 4.99 -9.99
CA MET A 16 10.95 4.63 -8.75
C MET A 16 10.94 3.11 -8.50
N MET A 17 10.61 2.29 -9.51
CA MET A 17 10.44 0.86 -9.33
C MET A 17 11.73 0.16 -8.91
N ARG A 18 12.89 0.61 -9.42
CA ARG A 18 14.19 -0.02 -9.09
C ARG A 18 14.55 0.25 -7.63
N GLU A 19 14.34 1.47 -7.18
CA GLU A 19 14.55 1.92 -5.81
C GLU A 19 13.59 1.24 -4.84
N ALA A 20 12.33 1.06 -5.24
CA ALA A 20 11.35 0.30 -4.46
C ALA A 20 11.79 -1.15 -4.25
N LEU A 21 12.21 -1.84 -5.31
CA LEU A 21 12.71 -3.22 -5.20
C LEU A 21 13.98 -3.30 -4.35
N PHE A 22 14.91 -2.36 -4.51
CA PHE A 22 16.09 -2.27 -3.65
C PHE A 22 15.73 -2.06 -2.18
N LEU A 23 14.75 -1.21 -1.88
CA LEU A 23 14.31 -0.96 -0.51
C LEU A 23 13.67 -2.19 0.14
N ILE A 24 12.88 -2.95 -0.62
CA ILE A 24 12.31 -4.24 -0.18
C ILE A 24 13.44 -5.17 0.28
N ASP A 25 14.46 -5.35 -0.55
CA ASP A 25 15.60 -6.22 -0.25
C ASP A 25 16.39 -5.68 0.96
N ALA A 26 16.64 -4.38 1.02
CA ALA A 26 17.36 -3.72 2.12
C ALA A 26 16.63 -3.85 3.47
N TRP A 27 15.29 -3.93 3.47
CA TRP A 27 14.48 -4.15 4.67
C TRP A 27 14.36 -5.65 5.06
N GLY A 28 15.04 -6.53 4.31
CA GLY A 28 15.07 -7.97 4.52
C GLY A 28 13.78 -8.67 4.12
N PHE A 29 13.03 -8.09 3.18
CA PHE A 29 11.86 -8.74 2.57
C PHE A 29 12.25 -9.34 1.22
N THR A 30 11.52 -10.36 0.78
CA THR A 30 11.61 -10.89 -0.57
C THR A 30 10.40 -10.46 -1.37
N TYR A 31 10.63 -9.71 -2.46
CA TYR A 31 9.57 -9.37 -3.41
C TYR A 31 8.90 -10.63 -3.97
N LYS A 32 7.58 -10.57 -4.16
CA LYS A 32 6.78 -11.69 -4.70
C LYS A 32 6.03 -11.32 -5.95
N SER A 33 5.22 -10.25 -5.90
CA SER A 33 4.37 -9.83 -7.01
C SER A 33 3.80 -8.45 -6.75
N ILE A 34 2.92 -7.97 -7.63
CA ILE A 34 2.02 -6.86 -7.35
C ILE A 34 0.85 -7.40 -6.51
N ALA A 35 0.62 -6.84 -5.33
CA ALA A 35 -0.60 -7.11 -4.54
C ALA A 35 -1.81 -6.45 -5.18
N PHE A 36 -1.66 -5.17 -5.52
CA PHE A 36 -2.74 -4.37 -6.09
C PHE A 36 -2.23 -3.46 -7.21
N GLN A 37 -3.01 -3.36 -8.28
CA GLN A 37 -2.78 -2.42 -9.37
C GLN A 37 -3.95 -1.44 -9.41
N TRP A 38 -3.70 -0.19 -9.00
CA TRP A 38 -4.70 0.86 -9.08
C TRP A 38 -4.74 1.46 -10.48
N VAL A 39 -5.87 1.27 -11.17
CA VAL A 39 -6.27 1.94 -12.40
C VAL A 39 -7.03 3.20 -12.01
N LYS A 40 -6.41 4.35 -12.29
CA LYS A 40 -6.94 5.65 -11.90
C LYS A 40 -8.08 6.07 -12.82
N GLN A 41 -9.25 6.31 -12.25
CA GLN A 41 -10.35 6.96 -12.96
C GLN A 41 -10.32 8.48 -12.73
N ASN A 42 -10.97 9.23 -13.60
CA ASN A 42 -11.19 10.66 -13.36
C ASN A 42 -11.98 10.87 -12.05
N ARG A 43 -11.93 12.08 -11.48
CA ARG A 43 -12.70 12.43 -10.26
C ARG A 43 -14.21 12.16 -10.39
N SER A 44 -14.74 12.23 -11.61
CA SER A 44 -16.14 11.91 -11.92
C SER A 44 -16.45 10.41 -11.92
N GLY A 45 -15.45 9.53 -11.84
CA GLY A 45 -15.57 8.09 -12.08
C GLY A 45 -15.68 7.70 -13.56
N ASN A 46 -15.88 8.67 -14.46
CA ASN A 46 -16.05 8.42 -15.89
C ASN A 46 -14.71 8.51 -16.63
N GLY A 47 -14.31 7.39 -17.24
CA GLY A 47 -13.06 7.28 -17.99
C GLY A 47 -11.80 7.29 -17.11
N TYR A 48 -10.65 7.20 -17.77
CA TYR A 48 -9.36 7.05 -17.09
C TYR A 48 -8.64 8.38 -16.91
N PHE A 49 -8.03 8.55 -15.74
CA PHE A 49 -7.14 9.67 -15.46
C PHE A 49 -5.74 9.36 -15.98
N PHE A 50 -5.17 10.26 -16.77
CA PHE A 50 -3.82 10.12 -17.27
C PHE A 50 -2.96 11.28 -16.76
N GLY A 51 -2.03 10.97 -15.86
CA GLY A 51 -1.05 11.92 -15.36
C GLY A 51 -0.01 12.30 -16.40
N LEU A 52 0.94 13.13 -15.96
CA LEU A 52 2.11 13.47 -16.76
C LEU A 52 2.93 12.21 -17.02
N GLY A 53 3.39 12.10 -18.27
CA GLY A 53 4.18 10.98 -18.76
C GLY A 53 5.58 11.43 -19.12
N ARG A 54 6.57 10.55 -18.95
CA ARG A 54 7.89 10.76 -19.57
C ARG A 54 7.86 10.27 -21.02
N TRP A 55 7.69 8.96 -21.18
CA TRP A 55 7.61 8.30 -22.49
C TRP A 55 6.16 7.99 -22.90
N THR A 56 5.32 7.62 -21.93
CA THR A 56 3.88 7.40 -22.10
C THR A 56 3.11 8.09 -20.97
N ARG A 57 1.84 8.41 -21.20
CA ARG A 57 0.99 8.99 -20.14
C ARG A 57 0.69 7.95 -19.07
N GLY A 58 1.09 8.21 -17.84
CA GLY A 58 0.88 7.28 -16.72
C GLY A 58 -0.57 7.26 -16.25
N ASN A 59 -1.14 6.07 -16.07
CA ASN A 59 -2.45 5.89 -15.45
C ASN A 59 -2.33 5.15 -14.12
N THR A 60 -1.63 4.03 -14.11
CA THR A 60 -1.72 3.08 -13.01
C THR A 60 -0.69 3.33 -11.91
N GLU A 61 -0.98 2.88 -10.68
CA GLU A 61 -0.02 2.82 -9.56
C GLU A 61 0.03 1.41 -8.97
N PRO A 62 1.20 0.76 -8.90
CA PRO A 62 1.34 -0.56 -8.28
C PRO A 62 1.52 -0.47 -6.76
N CYS A 63 0.94 -1.44 -6.05
CA CYS A 63 1.25 -1.81 -4.67
C CYS A 63 1.96 -3.16 -4.69
N LEU A 64 3.23 -3.17 -4.35
CA LEU A 64 4.10 -4.34 -4.36
C LEU A 64 3.83 -5.22 -3.13
N LEU A 65 3.84 -6.54 -3.32
CA LEU A 65 3.80 -7.55 -2.27
C LEU A 65 5.20 -8.11 -2.07
N ALA A 66 5.70 -8.02 -0.84
CA ALA A 66 6.91 -8.69 -0.40
C ALA A 66 6.65 -9.39 0.93
N VAL A 67 7.46 -10.39 1.27
CA VAL A 67 7.29 -11.17 2.50
C VAL A 67 8.60 -11.36 3.23
N LYS A 68 8.52 -11.47 4.56
CA LYS A 68 9.58 -11.95 5.44
C LYS A 68 9.08 -13.23 6.10
N GLY A 69 9.91 -14.25 6.15
CA GLY A 69 9.50 -15.57 6.68
C GLY A 69 8.48 -16.28 5.79
N LYS A 70 7.48 -16.93 6.41
CA LYS A 70 6.45 -17.76 5.77
C LYS A 70 5.03 -17.34 6.20
N PRO A 71 4.61 -16.08 5.95
CA PRO A 71 3.27 -15.63 6.32
C PRO A 71 2.19 -16.44 5.58
N LYS A 72 1.05 -16.64 6.25
CA LYS A 72 -0.09 -17.35 5.68
C LYS A 72 -1.05 -16.36 5.02
N ARG A 73 -1.57 -16.75 3.85
CA ARG A 73 -2.65 -16.05 3.15
C ARG A 73 -3.99 -16.58 3.68
N ALA A 74 -4.92 -15.69 4.00
CA ALA A 74 -6.27 -16.03 4.43
C ALA A 74 -7.24 -16.27 3.26
N SER A 75 -7.22 -15.40 2.24
CA SER A 75 -8.07 -15.49 1.05
C SER A 75 -7.27 -15.50 -0.25
N ASN A 76 -7.65 -16.34 -1.20
CA ASN A 76 -7.14 -16.31 -2.58
C ASN A 76 -8.10 -15.64 -3.57
N ALA A 77 -9.25 -15.13 -3.09
CA ALA A 77 -10.28 -14.50 -3.91
C ALA A 77 -10.02 -13.01 -4.18
N VAL A 78 -9.14 -12.38 -3.39
CA VAL A 78 -8.85 -10.95 -3.49
C VAL A 78 -8.25 -10.61 -4.85
N SER A 79 -8.97 -9.78 -5.61
CA SER A 79 -8.49 -9.28 -6.91
C SER A 79 -7.42 -8.22 -6.75
N GLN A 80 -6.35 -8.34 -7.54
CA GLN A 80 -5.31 -7.33 -7.63
C GLN A 80 -5.81 -6.01 -8.25
N LEU A 81 -6.86 -6.04 -9.08
CA LEU A 81 -7.27 -4.87 -9.84
C LEU A 81 -8.15 -3.96 -9.00
N ILE A 82 -7.73 -2.69 -8.91
CA ILE A 82 -8.47 -1.64 -8.22
C ILE A 82 -8.81 -0.57 -9.24
N MET A 83 -10.09 -0.35 -9.51
CA MET A 83 -10.55 0.75 -10.37
C MET A 83 -11.29 1.76 -9.50
N SER A 84 -10.71 2.93 -9.32
CA SER A 84 -11.34 3.96 -8.50
C SER A 84 -10.92 5.37 -8.90
N PRO A 85 -11.79 6.38 -8.66
CA PRO A 85 -11.50 7.78 -8.92
C PRO A 85 -10.26 8.27 -8.16
N ILE A 86 -9.45 9.10 -8.82
CA ILE A 86 -8.46 9.89 -8.09
C ILE A 86 -9.16 10.87 -7.14
N ARG A 87 -8.50 11.15 -6.00
CA ARG A 87 -8.98 12.10 -4.99
C ARG A 87 -7.95 13.20 -4.75
N GLU A 88 -7.68 13.54 -3.50
CA GLU A 88 -6.61 14.45 -3.09
C GLU A 88 -5.24 13.92 -3.53
N HIS A 89 -4.26 14.82 -3.65
CA HIS A 89 -2.93 14.46 -4.14
C HIS A 89 -2.31 13.35 -3.29
N SER A 90 -1.92 12.25 -3.95
CA SER A 90 -1.31 11.05 -3.36
C SER A 90 -2.23 10.19 -2.48
N ARG A 91 -3.54 10.49 -2.37
CA ARG A 91 -4.47 9.66 -1.60
C ARG A 91 -4.76 8.35 -2.34
N LYS A 92 -4.43 7.22 -1.70
CA LYS A 92 -4.66 5.87 -2.22
C LYS A 92 -6.14 5.47 -2.02
N PRO A 93 -6.65 4.45 -2.73
CA PRO A 93 -8.02 3.97 -2.53
C PRO A 93 -8.21 3.39 -1.13
N ASP A 94 -9.27 3.79 -0.41
CA ASP A 94 -9.49 3.32 0.97
C ASP A 94 -9.78 1.82 1.03
N GLU A 95 -10.45 1.28 0.00
CA GLU A 95 -10.80 -0.15 -0.14
C GLU A 95 -9.58 -1.08 -0.08
N VAL A 96 -8.38 -0.55 -0.28
CA VAL A 96 -7.14 -1.32 -0.16
C VAL A 96 -7.00 -1.88 1.24
N ARG A 97 -7.36 -1.12 2.28
CA ARG A 97 -7.26 -1.58 3.67
C ARG A 97 -8.14 -2.81 3.89
N ASP A 98 -9.38 -2.77 3.44
CA ASP A 98 -10.33 -3.88 3.57
C ASP A 98 -9.85 -5.12 2.80
N ARG A 99 -9.35 -4.93 1.57
CA ARG A 99 -8.77 -6.01 0.77
C ARG A 99 -7.53 -6.63 1.41
N ILE A 100 -6.75 -5.86 2.17
CA ILE A 100 -5.60 -6.39 2.92
C ILE A 100 -6.08 -7.30 4.05
N VAL A 101 -7.11 -6.88 4.79
CA VAL A 101 -7.71 -7.70 5.85
C VAL A 101 -8.32 -8.97 5.28
N GLU A 102 -8.99 -8.90 4.12
CA GLU A 102 -9.49 -10.10 3.45
C GLU A 102 -8.34 -11.03 3.02
N LEU A 103 -7.27 -10.46 2.45
CA LEU A 103 -6.12 -11.23 1.93
C LEU A 103 -5.34 -11.94 3.04
N LEU A 104 -5.08 -11.25 4.15
CA LEU A 104 -4.15 -11.70 5.20
C LEU A 104 -4.84 -12.11 6.50
N GLY A 105 -6.13 -11.80 6.65
CA GLY A 105 -6.87 -11.93 7.90
C GLY A 105 -6.70 -10.72 8.81
N ASP A 106 -7.43 -10.73 9.91
CA ASP A 106 -7.41 -9.67 10.93
C ASP A 106 -6.16 -9.81 11.83
N LEU A 107 -4.98 -9.44 11.31
CA LEU A 107 -3.68 -9.52 11.99
C LEU A 107 -3.16 -8.14 12.41
N PRO A 108 -2.30 -7.98 13.43
CA PRO A 108 -1.67 -6.70 13.74
C PRO A 108 -1.03 -6.04 12.51
N ARG A 109 -1.28 -4.76 12.28
CA ARG A 109 -0.89 -4.05 11.05
C ARG A 109 -0.60 -2.57 11.33
N ILE A 110 0.39 -2.03 10.62
CA ILE A 110 0.77 -0.62 10.69
C ILE A 110 0.83 -0.02 9.28
N GLU A 111 0.27 1.17 9.11
CA GLU A 111 0.41 1.99 7.92
C GLU A 111 1.49 3.06 8.15
N LEU A 112 2.56 3.00 7.36
CA LEU A 112 3.64 3.99 7.38
C LEU A 112 3.33 5.12 6.38
N PHE A 113 3.73 6.34 6.75
CA PHE A 113 3.43 7.58 6.04
C PHE A 113 1.93 7.88 5.92
N ALA A 114 1.14 7.41 6.89
CA ALA A 114 -0.29 7.68 6.98
C ALA A 114 -0.57 9.18 7.18
N ARG A 115 -1.67 9.66 6.60
CA ARG A 115 -2.20 11.02 6.80
C ARG A 115 -3.51 11.07 7.58
N GLU A 116 -4.16 9.93 7.70
CA GLU A 116 -5.46 9.76 8.37
C GLU A 116 -5.37 8.51 9.24
N ALA A 117 -6.09 8.50 10.36
CA ALA A 117 -6.26 7.28 11.13
C ALA A 117 -7.24 6.35 10.42
N ALA A 118 -7.03 5.04 10.57
CA ALA A 118 -7.97 4.03 10.11
C ALA A 118 -8.29 3.05 11.25
N PRO A 119 -9.58 2.74 11.50
CA PRO A 119 -9.94 1.76 12.53
C PRO A 119 -9.24 0.42 12.33
N GLY A 120 -8.62 -0.12 13.38
CA GLY A 120 -7.88 -1.39 13.32
C GLY A 120 -6.49 -1.29 12.67
N TRP A 121 -5.99 -0.09 12.38
CA TRP A 121 -4.63 0.14 11.88
C TRP A 121 -3.85 1.01 12.86
N ASP A 122 -2.64 0.57 13.20
CA ASP A 122 -1.64 1.48 13.73
C ASP A 122 -1.21 2.43 12.61
N CYS A 123 -1.08 3.71 12.90
CA CYS A 123 -0.73 4.72 11.89
C CYS A 123 0.52 5.47 12.34
N TRP A 124 1.50 5.55 11.44
CA TRP A 124 2.70 6.35 11.64
C TRP A 124 2.92 7.27 10.45
N GLY A 125 3.07 8.57 10.70
CA GLY A 125 3.31 9.56 9.65
C GLY A 125 3.37 10.97 10.23
N LYS A 126 4.01 11.90 9.53
CA LYS A 126 4.13 13.30 9.99
C LYS A 126 2.77 14.00 10.13
N GLU A 127 1.79 13.56 9.35
CA GLU A 127 0.43 14.10 9.30
C GLU A 127 -0.58 13.15 9.97
N ALA A 128 -0.13 12.00 10.49
CA ALA A 128 -1.03 11.06 11.14
C ALA A 128 -1.63 11.69 12.40
N PRO A 129 -2.91 11.45 12.71
CA PRO A 129 -3.48 11.82 14.01
C PRO A 129 -2.60 11.23 15.11
N ILE A 130 -2.37 11.99 16.18
CA ILE A 130 -1.69 11.49 17.38
C ILE A 130 -2.63 10.47 18.04
N ASN A 131 -2.62 9.23 17.55
CA ASN A 131 -3.27 8.12 18.23
C ASN A 131 -2.29 7.62 19.29
N GLY A 132 -2.63 7.88 20.55
CA GLY A 132 -1.77 7.74 21.72
C GLY A 132 -1.39 6.32 22.11
N VAL A 133 -0.56 5.66 21.30
CA VAL A 133 0.07 4.37 21.67
C VAL A 133 1.60 4.42 21.59
N PHE A 134 2.20 5.42 20.94
CA PHE A 134 3.63 5.68 21.05
C PHE A 134 3.88 6.93 21.90
N ARG A 135 3.93 6.74 23.23
CA ARG A 135 4.76 7.60 24.06
C ARG A 135 6.21 7.26 23.73
N TYR A 136 6.99 8.27 23.39
CA TYR A 136 8.44 8.19 23.50
C TYR A 136 8.73 8.04 25.00
N ASP A 137 9.17 6.85 25.42
CA ASP A 137 9.94 6.75 26.64
C ASP A 137 11.41 6.74 26.19
N ASP A 138 12.15 7.75 26.68
CA ASP A 138 13.60 7.88 26.55
C ASP A 138 14.35 6.69 27.18
#